data_AF-A0A971W3Y9-F1
#
_entry.id   AF-A0A971W3Y9-F1
#
_cell.length_a   1.000
_cell.length_b   1.000
_cell.length_c   1.000
_cell.angle_alpha   90.00
_cell.angle_beta   90.00
_cell.angle_gamma   90.00
#
_symmetry.space_group_name_H-M   'P 1'
#
loop_
_entity.id
_entity.type
_entity.pdbx_description
1 polymer ?
#
loop_
_entity_poly.entity_id
_entity_poly.type
_entity_poly.pdbx_seq_one_letter_code
_entity_poly.pdbx_strand_id
1 'polypeptide(L)'
;MVYRYQNLNASIPIGNAQLLIHEIRASNLDEDKQTKRWLNDEIPWKYQLLAKALEMGVPPSWQIPILKAISFYSRPPLAEDYWSLQICGTFIYPQDIDADEYTLSRFTIHTYPGITGGKSSRRDALHNAAMISVQGKIEPQHLDKPLKLKVFDNENYKSVLLIFTQEWQKERHLQVLADYNSPAAPMWSFLDLLYANRPQQTLEYVLPQLRKDFPLPQPDPGLQGKNIQFEGRLAWVDLFDGYLNVYRVDAQVGEFSDNGFAPQEKLSFYTVRDRDGDYKIIKSICWESPN
;
A
#
# COMPACT_ATOMS: atom_id res chain seq x y z
N MET A 1 7.94 17.93 6.06
CA MET A 1 9.05 17.32 5.32
C MET A 1 9.01 15.85 5.60
N VAL A 2 9.05 15.05 4.54
CA VAL A 2 8.98 13.59 4.63
C VAL A 2 10.21 13.04 3.93
N TYR A 3 10.91 12.15 4.61
CA TYR A 3 12.00 11.37 4.06
C TYR A 3 11.50 9.95 3.88
N ARG A 4 11.73 9.38 2.70
CA ARG A 4 11.30 8.02 2.36
C ARG A 4 12.52 7.19 2.01
N TYR A 5 12.53 5.95 2.44
CA TYR A 5 13.51 4.96 2.04
C TYR A 5 12.75 3.73 1.55
N GLN A 6 12.82 3.48 0.25
CA GLN A 6 12.02 2.46 -0.45
C GLN A 6 12.87 1.37 -1.09
N ASN A 7 14.20 1.51 -1.07
CA ASN A 7 15.11 0.52 -1.62
C ASN A 7 15.36 -0.63 -0.62
N LEU A 8 14.27 -1.26 -0.18
CA LEU A 8 14.27 -2.40 0.73
C LEU A 8 13.78 -3.63 -0.03
N ASN A 9 14.64 -4.63 -0.18
CA ASN A 9 14.26 -5.96 -0.65
C ASN A 9 14.53 -6.96 0.48
N ALA A 10 13.76 -6.84 1.55
CA ALA A 10 13.89 -7.69 2.73
C ALA A 10 12.63 -8.55 2.88
N SER A 11 12.72 -9.79 2.40
CA SER A 11 11.78 -10.86 2.73
C SER A 11 12.26 -11.56 4.00
N ILE A 12 11.54 -11.35 5.11
CA ILE A 12 11.91 -11.84 6.44
C ILE A 12 11.00 -13.02 6.78
N PRO A 13 11.54 -14.23 6.99
CA PRO A 13 10.73 -15.36 7.42
C PRO A 13 10.23 -15.16 8.84
N ILE A 14 8.93 -15.38 9.06
CA ILE A 14 8.28 -15.38 10.38
C ILE A 14 7.42 -16.65 10.46
N GLY A 15 7.82 -17.63 11.25
CA GLY A 15 7.14 -18.93 11.22
C GLY A 15 7.27 -19.59 9.84
N ASN A 16 6.11 -19.93 9.27
CA ASN A 16 5.95 -20.39 7.89
C ASN A 16 5.48 -19.28 6.93
N ALA A 17 5.37 -18.04 7.42
CA ALA A 17 4.93 -16.85 6.71
C ALA A 17 6.12 -15.93 6.36
N GLN A 18 5.84 -14.85 5.64
CA GLN A 18 6.84 -13.90 5.17
C GLN A 18 6.42 -12.46 5.49
N LEU A 19 7.30 -11.70 6.14
CA LEU A 19 7.18 -10.25 6.30
C LEU A 19 8.06 -9.56 5.26
N LEU A 20 7.46 -8.78 4.39
CA LEU A 20 8.16 -7.92 3.44
C LEU A 20 8.09 -6.47 3.89
N ILE A 21 9.24 -5.81 3.96
CA ILE A 21 9.32 -4.39 4.32
C ILE A 21 9.60 -3.58 3.07
N HIS A 22 8.72 -2.61 2.80
CA HIS A 22 8.71 -1.87 1.54
C HIS A 22 9.22 -0.46 1.67
N GLU A 23 8.97 0.13 2.83
CA GLU A 23 9.27 1.53 3.02
C GLU A 23 9.43 1.89 4.46
N ILE A 24 10.37 2.80 4.68
CA ILE A 24 10.53 3.49 5.94
C ILE A 24 10.36 4.97 5.66
N ARG A 25 9.48 5.61 6.41
CA ARG A 25 9.20 7.04 6.31
C ARG A 25 9.59 7.72 7.61
N ALA A 26 10.27 8.86 7.51
CA ALA A 26 10.46 9.78 8.62
C ALA A 26 9.82 11.12 8.28
N SER A 27 8.98 11.64 9.18
CA SER A 27 8.19 12.85 8.95
C SER A 27 8.30 13.79 10.13
N ASN A 28 8.61 15.05 9.84
CA ASN A 28 8.58 16.10 10.85
C ASN A 28 7.18 16.71 11.04
N LEU A 29 6.12 16.10 10.48
CA LEU A 29 4.76 16.54 10.72
C LEU A 29 4.34 16.16 12.14
N ASP A 30 3.74 17.10 12.86
CA ASP A 30 3.15 16.87 14.18
C ASP A 30 1.77 16.21 14.00
N GLU A 31 1.79 14.89 13.86
CA GLU A 31 0.60 14.04 13.66
C GLU A 31 -0.40 14.15 14.82
N ASP A 32 0.08 14.35 16.05
CA ASP A 32 -0.76 14.49 17.24
C ASP A 32 -1.55 15.81 17.21
N LYS A 33 -0.89 16.92 16.85
CA LYS A 33 -1.58 18.20 16.63
C LYS A 33 -2.48 18.19 15.41
N GLN A 34 -2.16 17.40 14.37
CA GLN A 34 -3.07 17.22 13.25
C GLN A 34 -4.33 16.49 13.72
N THR A 35 -4.21 15.33 14.36
CA THR A 35 -5.33 14.52 14.85
C THR A 35 -6.22 15.30 15.83
N LYS A 36 -5.63 16.05 16.77
CA LYS A 36 -6.39 16.91 17.69
C LYS A 36 -7.18 18.03 16.99
N ARG A 37 -6.69 18.56 15.86
CA ARG A 37 -7.45 19.54 15.06
C ARG A 37 -8.70 18.94 14.39
N TRP A 38 -8.74 17.62 14.17
CA TRP A 38 -9.91 16.94 13.63
C TRP A 38 -10.97 16.63 14.70
N LEU A 39 -10.54 16.44 15.96
CA LEU A 39 -11.42 16.07 17.09
C LEU A 39 -12.12 17.26 17.76
N ASN A 40 -11.64 18.49 17.56
CA ASN A 40 -12.16 19.69 18.23
C ASN A 40 -13.33 20.38 17.48
N ASP A 41 -14.09 19.66 16.65
CA ASP A 41 -15.27 20.08 15.86
C ASP A 41 -15.11 21.28 14.89
N GLU A 42 -14.07 22.10 15.01
CA GLU A 42 -13.74 23.12 14.00
C GLU A 42 -12.91 22.50 12.88
N ILE A 43 -13.59 21.98 11.86
CA ILE A 43 -12.95 21.64 10.58
C ILE A 43 -12.25 22.91 10.08
N PRO A 44 -10.89 22.94 10.00
CA PRO A 44 -10.19 24.14 9.57
C PRO A 44 -10.73 24.65 8.23
N TRP A 45 -10.91 25.96 8.06
CA TRP A 45 -11.53 26.61 6.88
C TRP A 45 -11.04 26.07 5.52
N LYS A 46 -9.78 25.65 5.49
CA LYS A 46 -9.11 25.03 4.35
C LYS A 46 -9.69 23.67 3.92
N TYR A 47 -10.22 22.86 4.83
CA TYR A 47 -10.90 21.60 4.52
C TYR A 47 -12.38 21.84 4.20
N GLN A 48 -12.98 22.91 4.73
CA GLN A 48 -14.30 23.38 4.29
C GLN A 48 -14.29 23.80 2.80
N LEU A 49 -13.15 24.30 2.30
CA LEU A 49 -12.92 24.59 0.89
C LEU A 49 -13.00 23.34 0.00
N LEU A 50 -12.50 22.19 0.48
CA LEU A 50 -12.62 20.93 -0.25
C LEU A 50 -14.09 20.48 -0.31
N ALA A 51 -14.80 20.53 0.82
CA ALA A 51 -16.23 20.20 0.87
C ALA A 51 -17.04 21.11 -0.08
N LYS A 52 -16.79 22.42 -0.04
CA LYS A 52 -17.42 23.37 -0.98
C LYS A 52 -17.06 23.13 -2.44
N ALA A 53 -15.81 22.73 -2.73
CA ALA A 53 -15.41 22.38 -4.10
C ALA A 53 -16.20 21.17 -4.63
N LEU A 54 -16.44 20.17 -3.78
CA LEU A 54 -17.29 19.02 -4.12
C LEU A 54 -18.74 19.44 -4.36
N GLU A 55 -19.30 20.28 -3.49
CA GLU A 55 -20.65 20.85 -3.66
C GLU A 55 -20.79 21.67 -4.95
N MET A 56 -19.72 22.35 -5.38
CA MET A 56 -19.68 23.12 -6.62
C MET A 56 -19.50 22.27 -7.89
N GLY A 57 -19.53 20.94 -7.77
CA GLY A 57 -19.44 20.03 -8.92
C GLY A 57 -18.04 19.91 -9.53
N VAL A 58 -17.00 20.18 -8.75
CA VAL A 58 -15.62 19.98 -9.21
C VAL A 58 -15.38 18.48 -9.51
N PRO A 59 -14.79 18.13 -10.66
CA PRO A 59 -14.57 16.73 -11.03
C PRO A 59 -13.75 15.99 -9.96
N PRO A 60 -14.04 14.69 -9.69
CA PRO A 60 -13.28 13.90 -8.73
C PRO A 60 -11.75 13.90 -8.97
N SER A 61 -11.34 13.99 -10.24
CA SER A 61 -9.92 14.09 -10.63
C SER A 61 -9.19 15.33 -10.08
N TRP A 62 -9.93 16.39 -9.72
CA TRP A 62 -9.39 17.62 -9.14
C TRP A 62 -9.28 17.59 -7.61
N GLN A 63 -9.84 16.59 -6.94
CA GLN A 63 -9.80 16.50 -5.47
C GLN A 63 -8.37 16.43 -4.94
N ILE A 64 -7.52 15.57 -5.53
CA ILE A 64 -6.11 15.43 -5.13
C ILE A 64 -5.32 16.73 -5.39
N PRO A 65 -5.40 17.37 -6.57
CA PRO A 65 -4.81 18.70 -6.80
C PRO A 65 -5.26 19.76 -5.78
N ILE A 66 -6.55 19.84 -5.46
CA ILE A 66 -7.09 20.82 -4.51
C ILE A 66 -6.57 20.54 -3.10
N LEU A 67 -6.57 19.28 -2.67
CA LEU A 67 -5.95 18.85 -1.41
C LEU A 67 -4.48 19.24 -1.35
N LYS A 68 -3.71 19.04 -2.44
CA LYS A 68 -2.30 19.44 -2.52
C LYS A 68 -2.14 20.95 -2.32
N ALA A 69 -2.97 21.76 -2.98
CA ALA A 69 -2.96 23.22 -2.86
C ALA A 69 -3.31 23.66 -1.42
N ILE A 70 -4.38 23.12 -0.84
CA ILE A 70 -4.78 23.37 0.55
C ILE A 70 -3.64 23.03 1.51
N SER A 71 -3.06 21.83 1.40
CA SER A 71 -1.94 21.41 2.23
C SER A 71 -0.75 22.37 2.12
N PHE A 72 -0.46 22.85 0.92
CA PHE A 72 0.64 23.79 0.66
C PHE A 72 0.46 25.11 1.42
N TYR A 73 -0.73 25.71 1.36
CA TYR A 73 -1.01 26.96 2.05
C TYR A 73 -1.20 26.81 3.55
N SER A 74 -1.44 25.59 4.02
CA SER A 74 -1.89 25.37 5.37
C SER A 74 -0.81 25.11 6.42
N ARG A 75 0.47 25.06 6.01
CA ARG A 75 1.66 24.90 6.88
C ARG A 75 1.36 23.96 8.07
N PRO A 76 1.22 22.65 7.82
CA PRO A 76 0.91 21.70 8.89
C PRO A 76 1.93 21.85 10.04
N PRO A 77 1.47 21.68 11.31
CA PRO A 77 2.36 21.83 12.45
C PRO A 77 3.52 20.85 12.31
N LEU A 78 4.71 21.30 12.70
CA LEU A 78 5.93 20.51 12.63
C LEU A 78 6.34 20.10 14.06
N ALA A 79 6.84 18.88 14.19
CA ALA A 79 7.44 18.40 15.43
C ALA A 79 8.90 18.86 15.50
N GLU A 80 9.30 19.38 16.66
CA GLU A 80 10.65 19.93 16.89
C GLU A 80 11.59 18.86 17.47
N ASP A 81 11.11 18.09 18.45
CA ASP A 81 11.96 17.16 19.21
C ASP A 81 12.07 15.77 18.57
N TYR A 82 10.92 15.18 18.21
CA TYR A 82 10.85 13.82 17.67
C TYR A 82 10.01 13.79 16.41
N TRP A 83 10.58 13.24 15.35
CA TRP A 83 9.87 13.01 14.09
C TRP A 83 9.15 11.67 14.12
N SER A 84 8.01 11.59 13.46
CA SER A 84 7.29 10.33 13.26
C SER A 84 8.09 9.42 12.34
N LEU A 85 8.27 8.17 12.77
CA LEU A 85 8.86 7.10 11.98
C LEU A 85 7.75 6.11 11.65
N GLN A 86 7.65 5.69 10.40
CA GLN A 86 6.68 4.69 9.95
C GLN A 86 7.40 3.65 9.11
N ILE A 87 7.14 2.37 9.39
CA ILE A 87 7.66 1.23 8.62
C ILE A 87 6.45 0.52 8.02
N CYS A 88 6.40 0.48 6.70
CA CYS A 88 5.30 -0.11 5.96
C CYS A 88 5.76 -1.41 5.29
N GLY A 89 4.87 -2.40 5.31
CA GLY A 89 5.17 -3.74 4.85
C GLY A 89 3.94 -4.52 4.41
N THR A 90 4.17 -5.73 3.93
CA THR A 90 3.13 -6.72 3.66
C THR A 90 3.53 -8.03 4.31
N PHE A 91 2.63 -8.62 5.09
CA PHE A 91 2.79 -9.93 5.68
C PHE A 91 1.98 -10.94 4.86
N ILE A 92 2.63 -11.99 4.36
CA ILE A 92 2.03 -13.01 3.52
C ILE A 92 2.02 -14.35 4.26
N TYR A 93 0.84 -14.92 4.39
CA TYR A 93 0.59 -16.25 4.92
C TYR A 93 0.69 -17.30 3.79
N PRO A 94 1.15 -18.52 4.12
CA PRO A 94 1.15 -19.62 3.15
C PRO A 94 -0.27 -20.15 2.86
N GLN A 95 -1.22 -19.94 3.77
CA GLN A 95 -2.60 -20.38 3.68
C GLN A 95 -3.55 -19.19 3.84
N ASP A 96 -4.83 -19.41 3.52
CA ASP A 96 -5.86 -18.39 3.76
C ASP A 96 -6.05 -18.19 5.26
N ILE A 97 -6.41 -16.97 5.64
CA ILE A 97 -6.68 -16.59 7.03
C ILE A 97 -8.13 -16.12 7.18
N ASP A 98 -8.78 -16.58 8.24
CA ASP A 98 -10.18 -16.23 8.51
C ASP A 98 -10.33 -14.90 9.29
N ALA A 99 -9.28 -14.43 9.98
CA ALA A 99 -9.36 -13.21 10.80
C ALA A 99 -8.02 -12.45 10.93
N ASP A 100 -8.13 -11.12 11.02
CA ASP A 100 -7.02 -10.16 11.21
C ASP A 100 -6.32 -10.29 12.58
N GLU A 101 -6.98 -10.88 13.57
CA GLU A 101 -6.71 -10.69 15.01
C GLU A 101 -5.32 -11.12 15.50
N TYR A 102 -4.56 -11.89 14.72
CA TYR A 102 -3.25 -12.38 15.15
C TYR A 102 -2.07 -12.00 14.25
N THR A 103 -2.27 -11.18 13.21
CA THR A 103 -1.15 -10.79 12.34
C THR A 103 -0.05 -10.07 13.10
N LEU A 104 -0.42 -9.12 13.96
CA LEU A 104 0.53 -8.25 14.67
C LEU A 104 1.22 -8.92 15.86
N SER A 105 0.70 -10.06 16.35
CA SER A 105 1.29 -10.82 17.45
C SER A 105 2.37 -11.81 17.00
N ARG A 106 2.48 -12.10 15.70
CA ARG A 106 3.48 -13.03 15.15
C ARG A 106 4.89 -12.47 15.11
N PHE A 107 5.05 -11.14 15.13
CA PHE A 107 6.36 -10.53 15.08
C PHE A 107 6.46 -9.20 15.83
N THR A 108 7.68 -8.88 16.25
CA THR A 108 8.02 -7.62 16.88
C THR A 108 9.09 -6.90 16.10
N ILE A 109 8.86 -5.62 15.80
CA ILE A 109 9.85 -4.78 15.12
C ILE A 109 10.38 -3.78 16.13
N HIS A 110 11.70 -3.67 16.23
CA HIS A 110 12.40 -2.64 17.00
C HIS A 110 13.33 -1.85 16.08
N THR A 111 13.40 -0.55 16.30
CA THR A 111 14.24 0.39 15.54
C THR A 111 15.35 0.93 16.42
N TYR A 112 16.56 1.09 15.88
CA TYR A 112 17.67 1.76 16.55
C TYR A 112 18.50 2.56 15.54
N PRO A 113 18.72 3.87 15.72
CA PRO A 113 18.10 4.74 16.71
C PRO A 113 16.58 4.93 16.47
N GLY A 114 15.84 5.21 17.53
CA GLY A 114 14.39 5.41 17.50
C GLY A 114 13.63 4.48 18.41
N ILE A 115 12.32 4.71 18.54
CA ILE A 115 11.42 3.93 19.39
C ILE A 115 10.19 3.59 18.58
N THR A 116 9.83 2.31 18.52
CA THR A 116 8.55 1.85 17.97
C THR A 116 7.45 2.00 19.01
N GLY A 117 6.30 2.55 18.60
CA GLY A 117 5.13 2.74 19.45
C GLY A 117 3.99 1.81 19.05
N GLY A 118 3.25 2.18 18.02
CA GLY A 118 2.05 1.47 17.57
C GLY A 118 2.30 0.52 16.40
N LYS A 119 1.40 -0.44 16.21
CA LYS A 119 1.32 -1.25 14.99
C LYS A 119 -0.13 -1.34 14.56
N SER A 120 -0.36 -1.35 13.25
CA SER A 120 -1.66 -1.64 12.66
C SER A 120 -1.50 -2.62 11.51
N SER A 121 -2.54 -3.39 11.28
CA SER A 121 -2.69 -4.23 10.10
C SER A 121 -4.01 -3.91 9.42
N ARG A 122 -4.04 -4.03 8.10
CA ARG A 122 -5.25 -3.94 7.29
C ARG A 122 -5.25 -5.08 6.29
N ARG A 123 -6.34 -5.82 6.24
CA ARG A 123 -6.60 -6.78 5.16
C ARG A 123 -7.44 -6.13 4.05
N ASP A 124 -7.18 -6.59 2.84
CA ASP A 124 -7.93 -6.25 1.62
C ASP A 124 -8.78 -7.44 1.18
N ALA A 125 -9.29 -7.50 -0.04
CA ALA A 125 -9.84 -8.74 -0.64
C ALA A 125 -8.79 -9.87 -0.84
N LEU A 126 -7.65 -9.80 -0.16
CA LEU A 126 -6.61 -10.81 -0.19
C LEU A 126 -6.80 -11.78 0.98
N HIS A 127 -6.88 -13.07 0.68
CA HIS A 127 -7.14 -14.10 1.68
C HIS A 127 -5.93 -14.52 2.49
N ASN A 128 -4.73 -14.25 2.01
CA ASN A 128 -3.49 -14.71 2.63
C ASN A 128 -2.50 -13.56 2.90
N ALA A 129 -2.92 -12.30 2.88
CA ALA A 129 -2.00 -11.19 3.10
C ALA A 129 -2.63 -10.03 3.85
N ALA A 130 -1.81 -9.38 4.67
CA ALA A 130 -2.16 -8.16 5.39
C ALA A 130 -1.12 -7.07 5.11
N MET A 131 -1.58 -5.83 5.00
CA MET A 131 -0.74 -4.65 4.96
C MET A 131 -0.39 -4.25 6.39
N ILE A 132 0.88 -3.97 6.65
CA ILE A 132 1.39 -3.68 7.99
C ILE A 132 1.93 -2.26 8.03
N SER A 133 1.63 -1.56 9.12
CA SER A 133 2.25 -0.28 9.45
C SER A 133 2.72 -0.31 10.89
N VAL A 134 4.01 -0.10 11.11
CA VAL A 134 4.60 0.09 12.45
C VAL A 134 4.99 1.55 12.60
N GLN A 135 4.42 2.19 13.61
CA GLN A 135 4.68 3.58 13.94
C GLN A 135 5.75 3.68 15.02
N GLY A 136 6.44 4.81 15.06
CA GLY A 136 7.49 5.10 16.00
C GLY A 136 7.92 6.56 15.98
N LYS A 137 9.00 6.85 16.68
CA LYS A 137 9.62 8.17 16.77
C LYS A 137 11.13 8.06 16.59
N ILE A 138 11.71 9.07 15.97
CA ILE A 138 13.16 9.20 15.77
C ILE A 138 13.58 10.65 15.97
N GLU A 139 14.75 10.85 16.58
CA GLU A 139 15.34 12.19 16.67
C GLU A 139 15.90 12.62 15.30
N PRO A 140 15.75 13.89 14.89
CA PRO A 140 16.17 14.34 13.55
C PRO A 140 17.66 14.11 13.28
N GLN A 141 18.49 14.32 14.30
CA GLN A 141 19.95 14.13 14.28
C GLN A 141 20.40 12.68 14.07
N HIS A 142 19.46 11.74 14.04
CA HIS A 142 19.72 10.32 13.83
C HIS A 142 19.38 9.83 12.41
N LEU A 143 18.78 10.66 11.57
CA LEU A 143 18.45 10.30 10.19
C LEU A 143 19.68 10.10 9.31
N ASP A 144 20.79 10.75 9.62
CA ASP A 144 22.06 10.59 8.89
C ASP A 144 22.89 9.39 9.40
N LYS A 145 22.39 8.65 10.40
CA LYS A 145 23.05 7.47 10.97
C LYS A 145 22.43 6.19 10.40
N PRO A 146 23.17 5.08 10.32
CA PRO A 146 22.60 3.80 9.94
C PRO A 146 21.41 3.42 10.84
N LEU A 147 20.28 3.09 10.22
CA LEU A 147 19.13 2.56 10.94
C LEU A 147 19.25 1.05 11.03
N LYS A 148 19.08 0.55 12.24
CA LYS A 148 19.01 -0.87 12.56
C LYS A 148 17.56 -1.24 12.83
N LEU A 149 17.08 -2.24 12.11
CA LEU A 149 15.76 -2.81 12.29
C LEU A 149 15.91 -4.23 12.80
N LYS A 150 15.53 -4.48 14.04
CA LYS A 150 15.48 -5.84 14.60
C LYS A 150 14.05 -6.34 14.50
N VAL A 151 13.84 -7.36 13.68
CA VAL A 151 12.57 -8.07 13.56
C VAL A 151 12.67 -9.38 14.31
N PHE A 152 11.86 -9.55 15.34
CA PHE A 152 11.75 -10.76 16.14
C PHE A 152 10.54 -11.56 15.67
N ASP A 153 10.79 -12.80 15.27
CA ASP A 153 9.80 -13.83 15.02
C ASP A 153 9.32 -14.38 16.37
N ASN A 154 8.09 -14.01 16.77
CA ASN A 154 7.52 -14.42 18.05
C ASN A 154 7.10 -15.91 18.04
N GLU A 155 7.01 -16.56 16.87
CA GLU A 155 6.66 -17.98 16.76
C GLU A 155 7.86 -18.88 16.99
N ASN A 156 8.98 -18.56 16.33
CA ASN A 156 10.20 -19.37 16.41
C ASN A 156 11.25 -18.83 17.40
N TYR A 157 10.97 -17.70 18.06
CA TYR A 157 11.91 -17.02 18.96
C TYR A 157 13.25 -16.67 18.31
N LYS A 158 13.23 -16.33 17.01
CA LYS A 158 14.40 -15.91 16.23
C LYS A 158 14.33 -14.41 15.96
N SER A 159 15.47 -13.80 15.66
CA SER A 159 15.47 -12.41 15.21
C SER A 159 16.37 -12.19 14.01
N VAL A 160 15.90 -11.39 13.07
CA VAL A 160 16.68 -10.86 11.96
C VAL A 160 17.03 -9.40 12.27
N LEU A 161 18.29 -9.05 12.09
CA LEU A 161 18.77 -7.68 12.21
C LEU A 161 19.10 -7.16 10.81
N LEU A 162 18.35 -6.17 10.35
CA LEU A 162 18.65 -5.42 9.15
C LEU A 162 19.40 -4.15 9.53
N ILE A 163 20.47 -3.85 8.83
CA ILE A 163 21.25 -2.62 9.01
C ILE A 163 21.39 -1.98 7.64
N PHE A 164 20.87 -0.78 7.48
CA PHE A 164 20.97 -0.06 6.21
C PHE A 164 21.36 1.39 6.44
N THR A 165 22.18 1.89 5.53
CA THR A 165 22.51 3.30 5.42
C THR A 165 21.45 3.92 4.53
N GLN A 166 20.65 4.82 5.10
CA GLN A 166 19.45 5.31 4.44
C GLN A 166 19.81 6.35 3.37
N GLU A 167 19.55 6.02 2.12
CA GLU A 167 19.57 6.99 1.02
C GLU A 167 18.22 7.70 0.95
N TRP A 168 18.01 8.62 1.90
CA TRP A 168 16.71 9.24 2.04
C TRP A 168 16.31 10.05 0.80
N GLN A 169 15.16 9.70 0.23
CA GLN A 169 14.49 10.53 -0.76
C GLN A 169 13.70 11.60 -0.03
N LYS A 170 14.21 12.83 -0.08
CA LYS A 170 13.56 14.00 0.54
C LYS A 170 12.41 14.45 -0.34
N GLU A 171 11.20 14.30 0.18
CA GLU A 171 9.99 14.76 -0.48
C GLU A 171 9.31 15.86 0.33
N ARG A 172 8.88 16.89 -0.40
CA ARG A 172 7.96 17.89 0.12
C ARG A 172 6.55 17.32 0.02
N HIS A 173 6.23 16.35 0.86
CA HIS A 173 4.88 15.78 0.82
C HIS A 173 3.85 16.80 1.28
N LEU A 174 2.92 17.08 0.36
CA LEU A 174 1.69 17.86 0.53
C LEU A 174 0.47 16.96 0.76
N GLN A 175 0.68 15.66 0.96
CA GLN A 175 -0.39 14.72 1.31
C GLN A 175 -0.40 14.51 2.81
N VAL A 176 -1.60 14.58 3.40
CA VAL A 176 -1.92 13.85 4.63
C VAL A 176 -1.53 12.40 4.37
N LEU A 177 -0.71 11.84 5.27
CA LEU A 177 -0.06 10.53 5.16
C LEU A 177 -0.93 9.54 4.39
N ALA A 178 -0.62 9.31 3.12
CA ALA A 178 -1.32 8.31 2.35
C ALA A 178 -1.04 6.95 3.01
N ASP A 179 -2.10 6.27 3.42
CA ASP A 179 -2.04 4.91 3.92
C ASP A 179 -1.24 4.05 2.94
N TYR A 180 -0.52 3.08 3.47
CA TYR A 180 0.25 2.17 2.64
C TYR A 180 -0.69 1.41 1.69
N ASN A 181 -0.51 1.64 0.38
CA ASN A 181 -1.33 1.04 -0.67
C ASN A 181 -0.99 -0.45 -0.82
N SER A 182 -2.03 -1.27 -0.92
CA SER A 182 -1.92 -2.72 -1.15
C SER A 182 -1.20 -3.01 -2.48
N PRO A 183 -0.32 -4.04 -2.55
CA PRO A 183 0.24 -4.51 -3.82
C PRO A 183 -0.82 -4.95 -4.84
N ALA A 184 -2.04 -5.26 -4.39
CA ALA A 184 -3.17 -5.63 -5.22
C ALA A 184 -4.02 -4.44 -5.69
N ALA A 185 -3.84 -3.24 -5.12
CA ALA A 185 -4.62 -2.05 -5.46
C ALA A 185 -4.70 -1.74 -6.97
N PRO A 186 -3.60 -1.76 -7.77
CA PRO A 186 -3.71 -1.46 -9.20
C PRO A 186 -4.52 -2.52 -9.96
N MET A 187 -4.55 -3.77 -9.48
CA MET A 187 -5.33 -4.83 -10.11
C MET A 187 -6.83 -4.64 -9.90
N TRP A 188 -7.25 -4.15 -8.74
CA TRP A 188 -8.66 -3.84 -8.48
C TRP A 188 -9.19 -2.81 -9.45
N SER A 189 -8.51 -1.67 -9.53
CA SER A 189 -8.93 -0.60 -10.43
C SER A 189 -8.79 -0.99 -11.91
N PHE A 190 -7.85 -1.88 -12.23
CA PHE A 190 -7.74 -2.47 -13.57
C PHE A 190 -8.96 -3.33 -13.90
N LEU A 191 -9.35 -4.26 -13.03
CA LEU A 191 -10.51 -5.13 -13.24
C LEU A 191 -11.81 -4.34 -13.30
N ASP A 192 -12.03 -3.41 -12.36
CA ASP A 192 -13.23 -2.56 -12.34
C ASP A 192 -13.43 -1.84 -13.68
N LEU A 193 -12.37 -1.25 -14.23
CA LEU A 193 -12.44 -0.58 -15.52
C LEU A 193 -12.57 -1.55 -16.70
N LEU A 194 -11.96 -2.73 -16.61
CA LEU A 194 -12.06 -3.76 -17.64
C LEU A 194 -13.52 -4.21 -17.80
N TYR A 195 -14.18 -4.60 -16.71
CA TYR A 195 -15.57 -5.08 -16.74
C TYR A 195 -16.59 -3.94 -16.91
N ALA A 196 -16.24 -2.69 -16.57
CA ALA A 196 -17.02 -1.50 -16.90
C ALA A 196 -16.92 -1.06 -18.38
N ASN A 197 -16.34 -1.89 -19.26
CA ASN A 197 -16.15 -1.61 -20.68
C ASN A 197 -15.31 -0.34 -20.96
N ARG A 198 -14.29 -0.10 -20.12
CA ARG A 198 -13.30 0.97 -20.28
C ARG A 198 -11.86 0.41 -20.35
N PRO A 199 -11.58 -0.59 -21.22
CA PRO A 199 -10.31 -1.30 -21.23
C PRO A 199 -9.10 -0.40 -21.48
N GLN A 200 -9.24 0.68 -22.25
CA GLN A 200 -8.13 1.61 -22.48
C GLN A 200 -7.73 2.43 -21.24
N GLN A 201 -8.68 2.71 -20.34
CA GLN A 201 -8.38 3.45 -19.10
C GLN A 201 -7.63 2.58 -18.07
N THR A 202 -7.71 1.25 -18.20
CA THR A 202 -6.99 0.30 -17.33
C THR A 202 -5.46 0.50 -17.40
N LEU A 203 -4.96 1.02 -18.52
CA LEU A 203 -3.53 1.25 -18.75
C LEU A 203 -2.93 2.27 -17.78
N GLU A 204 -3.74 3.10 -17.10
CA GLU A 204 -3.26 4.01 -16.05
C GLU A 204 -2.62 3.26 -14.86
N TYR A 205 -3.05 2.02 -14.63
CA TYR A 205 -2.55 1.12 -13.58
C TYR A 205 -1.37 0.26 -14.05
N VAL A 206 -1.08 0.26 -15.35
CA VAL A 206 0.11 -0.37 -15.93
C VAL A 206 1.30 0.59 -15.84
N LEU A 207 2.48 0.03 -15.62
CA LEU A 207 3.73 0.76 -15.55
C LEU A 207 3.94 1.59 -16.85
N PRO A 208 4.24 2.90 -16.79
CA PRO A 208 4.18 3.80 -17.95
C PRO A 208 4.90 3.30 -19.21
N GLN A 209 6.11 2.74 -19.04
CA GLN A 209 6.92 2.24 -20.14
C GLN A 209 6.35 0.99 -20.84
N LEU A 210 5.40 0.28 -20.23
CA LEU A 210 4.80 -0.94 -20.78
C LEU A 210 3.45 -0.69 -21.45
N ARG A 211 2.81 0.47 -21.21
CA ARG A 211 1.41 0.74 -21.59
C ARG A 211 1.13 0.58 -23.08
N LYS A 212 2.10 0.89 -23.94
CA LYS A 212 1.92 0.88 -25.40
C LYS A 212 1.66 -0.54 -25.93
N ASP A 213 2.33 -1.52 -25.36
CA ASP A 213 2.34 -2.90 -25.86
C ASP A 213 1.75 -3.88 -24.82
N PHE A 214 1.03 -3.36 -23.81
CA PHE A 214 0.49 -4.17 -22.73
C PHE A 214 -0.71 -4.99 -23.23
N PRO A 215 -0.66 -6.34 -23.14
CA PRO A 215 -1.76 -7.18 -23.57
C PRO A 215 -2.92 -7.06 -22.58
N LEU A 216 -4.01 -6.45 -23.01
CA LEU A 216 -5.24 -6.40 -22.23
C LEU A 216 -5.92 -7.78 -22.24
N PRO A 217 -6.25 -8.36 -21.08
CA PRO A 217 -7.01 -9.60 -21.03
C PRO A 217 -8.41 -9.37 -21.64
N GLN A 218 -8.95 -10.39 -22.29
CA GLN A 218 -10.34 -10.38 -22.72
C GLN A 218 -11.20 -10.85 -21.54
N PRO A 219 -12.05 -9.99 -20.97
CA PRO A 219 -12.90 -10.38 -19.86
C PRO A 219 -13.96 -11.39 -20.32
N ASP A 220 -14.44 -12.24 -19.41
CA ASP A 220 -15.60 -13.09 -19.67
C ASP A 220 -16.79 -12.22 -20.10
N PRO A 221 -17.37 -12.44 -21.31
CA PRO A 221 -18.55 -11.70 -21.78
C PRO A 221 -19.74 -11.80 -20.81
N GLY A 222 -19.85 -12.89 -20.05
CA GLY A 222 -20.88 -13.12 -19.05
C GLY A 222 -20.75 -12.23 -17.81
N LEU A 223 -19.59 -11.62 -17.58
CA LEU A 223 -19.32 -10.66 -16.49
C LEU A 223 -19.36 -9.20 -16.94
N GLN A 224 -19.37 -8.94 -18.25
CA GLN A 224 -19.26 -7.58 -18.77
C GLN A 224 -20.49 -6.71 -18.40
N GLY A 225 -20.23 -5.54 -17.83
CA GLY A 225 -21.29 -4.61 -17.39
C GLY A 225 -22.03 -5.03 -16.11
N LYS A 226 -21.62 -6.12 -15.46
CA LYS A 226 -22.19 -6.57 -14.17
C LYS A 226 -21.42 -5.97 -12.99
N ASN A 227 -22.06 -6.00 -11.82
CA ASN A 227 -21.36 -5.78 -10.57
C ASN A 227 -20.51 -7.01 -10.27
N ILE A 228 -19.19 -6.84 -10.29
CA ILE A 228 -18.26 -7.92 -10.01
C ILE A 228 -17.81 -7.88 -8.54
N GLN A 229 -17.47 -9.05 -8.03
CA GLN A 229 -16.69 -9.23 -6.82
C GLN A 229 -15.37 -9.89 -7.21
N PHE A 230 -14.30 -9.56 -6.49
CA PHE A 230 -13.03 -10.23 -6.62
C PHE A 230 -12.54 -10.72 -5.27
N GLU A 231 -11.82 -11.83 -5.30
CA GLU A 231 -11.08 -12.37 -4.18
C GLU A 231 -9.71 -12.81 -4.69
N GLY A 232 -8.68 -12.70 -3.86
CA GLY A 232 -7.34 -13.00 -4.36
C GLY A 232 -6.36 -13.54 -3.34
N ARG A 233 -5.25 -14.03 -3.87
CA ARG A 233 -4.08 -14.45 -3.11
C ARG A 233 -2.85 -13.72 -3.60
N LEU A 234 -1.96 -13.41 -2.67
CA LEU A 234 -0.72 -12.70 -2.91
C LEU A 234 0.46 -13.65 -2.72
N ALA A 235 1.42 -13.59 -3.62
CA ALA A 235 2.73 -14.20 -3.48
C ALA A 235 3.82 -13.17 -3.80
N TRP A 236 4.94 -13.25 -3.08
CA TRP A 236 6.15 -12.53 -3.48
C TRP A 236 6.95 -13.40 -4.44
N VAL A 237 7.46 -12.81 -5.52
CA VAL A 237 8.15 -13.51 -6.61
C VAL A 237 9.48 -12.82 -6.92
N ASP A 238 10.57 -13.58 -6.85
CA ASP A 238 11.94 -13.10 -7.08
C ASP A 238 12.47 -13.40 -8.50
N LEU A 239 11.58 -13.79 -9.42
CA LEU A 239 11.95 -14.36 -10.73
C LEU A 239 11.96 -13.35 -11.88
N PHE A 240 11.69 -12.07 -11.63
CA PHE A 240 11.60 -11.06 -12.69
C PHE A 240 12.91 -10.28 -12.82
N ASP A 241 13.69 -10.62 -13.83
CA ASP A 241 14.89 -9.86 -14.19
C ASP A 241 14.56 -8.38 -14.42
N GLY A 242 15.27 -7.49 -13.73
CA GLY A 242 15.12 -6.03 -13.85
C GLY A 242 14.10 -5.40 -12.90
N TYR A 243 13.40 -6.18 -12.07
CA TYR A 243 12.50 -5.66 -11.05
C TYR A 243 12.87 -6.18 -9.65
N LEU A 244 12.73 -5.33 -8.64
CA LEU A 244 12.84 -5.72 -7.23
C LEU A 244 11.43 -5.82 -6.64
N ASN A 245 11.21 -6.76 -5.72
CA ASN A 245 9.95 -6.91 -4.97
C ASN A 245 8.70 -7.09 -5.85
N VAL A 246 8.73 -8.03 -6.78
CA VAL A 246 7.54 -8.32 -7.60
C VAL A 246 6.53 -9.11 -6.79
N TYR A 247 5.28 -8.68 -6.89
CA TYR A 247 4.14 -9.37 -6.32
C TYR A 247 3.34 -10.06 -7.42
N ARG A 248 3.01 -11.34 -7.22
CA ARG A 248 1.96 -12.00 -8.00
C ARG A 248 0.67 -11.95 -7.22
N VAL A 249 -0.37 -11.42 -7.85
CA VAL A 249 -1.74 -11.43 -7.33
C VAL A 249 -2.56 -12.37 -8.19
N ASP A 250 -2.99 -13.49 -7.61
CA ASP A 250 -3.89 -14.43 -8.25
C ASP A 250 -5.31 -14.03 -7.86
N ALA A 251 -6.06 -13.46 -8.79
CA ALA A 251 -7.41 -12.97 -8.62
C ALA A 251 -8.42 -13.96 -9.19
N GLN A 252 -9.50 -14.15 -8.45
CA GLN A 252 -10.71 -14.82 -8.89
C GLN A 252 -11.79 -13.75 -9.00
N VAL A 253 -12.50 -13.72 -10.12
CA VAL A 253 -13.54 -12.74 -10.41
C VAL A 253 -14.85 -13.46 -10.62
N GLY A 254 -15.92 -12.93 -10.06
CA GLY A 254 -17.27 -13.45 -10.22
C GLY A 254 -18.30 -12.33 -10.15
N GLU A 255 -19.54 -12.64 -10.50
CA GLU A 255 -20.66 -11.73 -10.27
C GLU A 255 -20.91 -11.60 -8.76
N PHE A 256 -21.14 -10.38 -8.29
CA PHE A 256 -21.50 -10.13 -6.90
C PHE A 256 -22.80 -10.86 -6.55
N SER A 257 -22.80 -11.60 -5.44
CA SER A 257 -23.98 -12.34 -4.96
C SER A 257 -24.04 -12.37 -3.44
N ASP A 258 -25.24 -12.14 -2.90
CA ASP A 258 -25.50 -12.26 -1.46
C ASP A 258 -25.44 -13.72 -0.96
N ASN A 259 -25.52 -14.70 -1.87
CA ASN A 259 -25.54 -16.13 -1.54
C ASN A 259 -24.14 -16.77 -1.45
N GLY A 260 -23.10 -15.95 -1.47
CA GLY A 260 -21.69 -16.38 -1.45
C GLY A 260 -20.99 -16.16 -2.79
N PHE A 261 -19.67 -15.97 -2.71
CA PHE A 261 -18.84 -15.70 -3.87
C PHE A 261 -18.61 -16.97 -4.71
N ALA A 262 -18.97 -16.91 -6.00
CA ALA A 262 -18.75 -17.96 -6.97
C ALA A 262 -17.82 -17.45 -8.09
N PRO A 263 -16.55 -17.88 -8.13
CA PRO A 263 -15.60 -17.38 -9.12
C PRO A 263 -15.91 -17.95 -10.51
N GLN A 264 -15.93 -17.07 -11.51
CA GLN A 264 -16.21 -17.38 -12.93
C GLN A 264 -14.95 -17.23 -13.79
N GLU A 265 -14.05 -16.32 -13.44
CA GLU A 265 -12.80 -16.06 -14.17
C GLU A 265 -11.61 -16.04 -13.20
N LYS A 266 -10.43 -16.46 -13.68
CA LYS A 266 -9.18 -16.39 -12.93
C LYS A 266 -8.12 -15.64 -13.71
N LEU A 267 -7.49 -14.67 -13.07
CA LEU A 267 -6.46 -13.82 -13.64
C LEU A 267 -5.28 -13.71 -12.68
N SER A 268 -4.05 -13.72 -13.20
CA SER A 268 -2.85 -13.39 -12.42
C SER A 268 -2.26 -12.07 -12.88
N PHE A 269 -1.97 -11.20 -11.92
CA PHE A 269 -1.32 -9.92 -12.15
C PHE A 269 0.03 -9.91 -11.45
N TYR A 270 1.02 -9.30 -12.10
CA TYR A 270 2.33 -9.04 -11.51
C TYR A 270 2.46 -7.55 -11.28
N THR A 271 2.71 -7.15 -10.03
CA THR A 271 2.78 -5.75 -9.63
C THR A 271 4.12 -5.42 -9.02
N VAL A 272 4.59 -4.19 -9.28
CA VAL A 272 5.84 -3.64 -8.75
C VAL A 272 5.57 -2.24 -8.24
N ARG A 273 6.40 -1.80 -7.32
CA ARG A 273 6.35 -0.43 -6.83
C ARG A 273 7.13 0.50 -7.76
N ASP A 274 6.52 1.59 -8.20
CA ASP A 274 7.20 2.62 -8.97
C ASP A 274 7.98 3.59 -8.07
N ARG A 275 8.61 4.59 -8.69
CA ARG A 275 9.44 5.59 -7.98
C ARG A 275 8.65 6.53 -7.09
N ASP A 276 7.35 6.71 -7.35
CA ASP A 276 6.48 7.55 -6.53
C ASP A 276 5.96 6.75 -5.32
N GLY A 277 6.22 5.44 -5.30
CA GLY A 277 5.82 4.52 -4.26
C GLY A 277 4.43 3.93 -4.49
N ASP A 278 3.89 4.03 -5.70
CA ASP A 278 2.62 3.43 -6.09
C ASP A 278 2.85 2.07 -6.75
N TYR A 279 1.96 1.12 -6.51
CA TYR A 279 2.01 -0.17 -7.19
C TYR A 279 1.45 -0.05 -8.61
N LYS A 280 2.15 -0.65 -9.57
CA LYS A 280 1.80 -0.71 -10.99
C LYS A 280 1.89 -2.14 -11.52
N ILE A 281 1.02 -2.48 -12.46
CA ILE A 281 1.02 -3.77 -13.15
C ILE A 281 2.15 -3.78 -14.18
N ILE A 282 2.90 -4.88 -14.22
CA ILE A 282 3.94 -5.15 -15.22
C ILE A 282 3.61 -6.31 -16.15
N LYS A 283 2.70 -7.20 -15.73
CA LYS A 283 2.24 -8.34 -16.54
C LYS A 283 0.89 -8.81 -16.03
N SER A 284 0.04 -9.26 -16.94
CA SER A 284 -1.20 -9.98 -16.64
C SER A 284 -1.26 -11.29 -17.42
N ILE A 285 -1.89 -12.31 -16.84
CA ILE A 285 -2.13 -13.62 -17.45
C ILE A 285 -3.58 -13.99 -17.15
N CYS A 286 -4.37 -14.31 -18.17
CA CYS A 286 -5.67 -14.94 -18.00
C CYS A 286 -5.47 -16.45 -18.03
N TRP A 287 -6.06 -17.16 -17.07
CA TRP A 287 -6.04 -18.61 -17.05
C TRP A 287 -7.24 -19.10 -17.85
N GLU A 288 -7.01 -19.97 -18.84
CA GLU A 288 -8.12 -20.67 -19.49
C GLU A 288 -8.86 -21.49 -18.42
N SER A 289 -10.19 -21.36 -18.36
CA SER A 289 -11.02 -22.18 -17.49
C SER A 289 -10.76 -23.66 -17.78
N PRO A 290 -10.50 -24.50 -16.76
CA PRO A 290 -10.45 -25.93 -16.98
C PRO A 290 -11.86 -26.38 -17.39
N ASN A 291 -12.00 -26.84 -18.64
CA ASN A 291 -13.20 -27.50 -19.14
C ASN A 291 -13.59 -28.70 -18.27
#